data_AF-A0A2A2LNI3-F1
#
_entry.id   AF-A0A2A2LNI3-F1
#
_cell.length_a   1.000
_cell.length_b   1.000
_cell.length_c   1.000
_cell.angle_alpha   90.00
_cell.angle_beta   90.00
_cell.angle_gamma   90.00
#
_symmetry.space_group_name_H-M   'P 1'
#
loop_
_entity.id
_entity.type
_entity.pdbx_description
1 polymer ?
#
loop_
_entity_poly.entity_id
_entity_poly.type
_entity_poly.pdbx_seq_one_letter_code
_entity_poly.pdbx_strand_id
1 'polypeptide(L)'
;MERALSFEKTTSEFFLLVKDLLRRYYKPDSSQGYQKYQARELKLMDEFFKLKEEIHNALCDSIDTRTVMEKITKLVAIGNAYINEKDKEGVPPNCLILRNIASYITWLLQTFGAIPKQHEIGFPIESSHDATSGIGSSNLETTVMPYLTALAEFRERVREIAKDQKVIKILEECDRLRDEVLPELGVRLEDRTMQTCVKLVDRETLMREAEQKKAAEAQRIAEKEQKARERAEKEAAKNALKNVSPQEMFKTGDEAKKYSNWDGQGIPTHMADGQEVSKGMRKKLEKLWETRRKDFDKTQSNGAAS
;
A
#
# COMPACT_ATOMS: atom_id res chain seq x y z
N MET A 1 -3.49 -17.09 -8.25
CA MET A 1 -2.41 -16.24 -8.78
C MET A 1 -1.97 -15.21 -7.74
N GLU A 2 -2.89 -14.43 -7.17
CA GLU A 2 -2.58 -13.38 -6.17
C GLU A 2 -1.79 -13.89 -4.93
N ARG A 3 -2.16 -15.03 -4.35
CA ARG A 3 -1.42 -15.62 -3.21
C ARG A 3 0.02 -15.99 -3.54
N ALA A 4 0.30 -16.44 -4.76
CA ALA A 4 1.64 -16.82 -5.19
C ALA A 4 2.52 -15.56 -5.38
N LEU A 5 1.97 -14.53 -6.04
CA LEU A 5 2.63 -13.23 -6.20
C LEU A 5 2.94 -12.58 -4.85
N SER A 6 1.98 -12.64 -3.90
CA SER A 6 2.19 -12.13 -2.55
C SER A 6 3.29 -12.89 -1.80
N PHE A 7 3.33 -14.22 -1.94
CA PHE A 7 4.35 -15.06 -1.32
C PHE A 7 5.74 -14.73 -1.88
N GLU A 8 5.85 -14.71 -3.21
CA GLU A 8 7.09 -14.39 -3.92
C GLU A 8 7.60 -13.01 -3.52
N LYS A 9 6.74 -11.99 -3.54
CA LYS A 9 7.08 -10.64 -3.10
C LYS A 9 7.61 -10.62 -1.67
N THR A 10 6.87 -11.20 -0.72
CA THR A 10 7.25 -11.17 0.70
C THR A 10 8.57 -11.90 0.95
N THR A 11 8.77 -13.03 0.27
CA THR A 11 9.97 -13.86 0.38
C THR A 11 11.18 -13.19 -0.29
N SER A 12 10.98 -12.60 -1.47
CA SER A 12 12.02 -11.84 -2.19
C SER A 12 12.48 -10.64 -1.37
N GLU A 13 11.56 -9.86 -0.82
CA GLU A 13 11.91 -8.72 0.05
C GLU A 13 12.72 -9.14 1.28
N PHE A 14 12.36 -10.27 1.90
CA PHE A 14 13.12 -10.82 3.00
C PHE A 14 14.54 -11.22 2.58
N PHE A 15 14.70 -11.89 1.44
CA PHE A 15 16.03 -12.26 0.94
C PHE A 15 16.91 -11.05 0.65
N LEU A 16 16.35 -10.03 -0.03
CA LEU A 16 17.07 -8.80 -0.34
C LEU A 16 17.53 -8.09 0.94
N LEU A 17 16.68 -8.09 1.97
CA LEU A 17 17.01 -7.49 3.26
C LEU A 17 18.10 -8.28 4.00
N VAL A 18 18.04 -9.62 4.00
CA VAL A 18 19.08 -10.45 4.61
C VAL A 18 20.41 -10.29 3.87
N LYS A 19 20.41 -10.28 2.53
CA LYS A 19 21.61 -10.00 1.72
C LYS A 19 22.25 -8.66 2.09
N ASP A 20 21.42 -7.62 2.23
CA ASP A 20 21.90 -6.30 2.63
C ASP A 20 22.55 -6.28 4.02
N LEU A 21 21.91 -6.92 5.01
CA LEU A 21 22.47 -7.05 6.35
C LEU A 21 23.78 -7.86 6.37
N LEU A 22 23.85 -8.94 5.59
CA LEU A 22 25.05 -9.76 5.47
C LEU A 22 26.22 -8.93 4.92
N ARG A 23 26.01 -8.18 3.85
CA ARG A 23 27.08 -7.36 3.25
C ARG A 23 27.64 -6.31 4.21
N ARG A 24 26.82 -5.76 5.11
CA ARG A 24 27.25 -4.72 6.07
C ARG A 24 27.94 -5.27 7.30
N TYR A 25 27.29 -6.25 7.93
CA TYR A 25 27.62 -6.63 9.30
C TYR A 25 28.28 -8.01 9.39
N TYR A 26 28.10 -8.86 8.39
CA TYR A 26 28.70 -10.19 8.40
C TYR A 26 30.09 -10.17 7.77
N LYS A 27 31.10 -10.31 8.63
CA LYS A 27 32.51 -10.40 8.23
C LYS A 27 33.01 -11.81 8.55
N PRO A 28 33.03 -12.75 7.59
CA PRO A 28 33.43 -14.13 7.84
C PRO A 28 34.88 -14.26 8.33
N ASP A 29 35.75 -13.34 7.90
CA ASP A 29 37.18 -13.33 8.25
C ASP A 29 37.49 -12.67 9.61
N SER A 30 36.46 -12.24 10.35
CA SER A 30 36.61 -11.57 11.64
C SER A 30 35.75 -12.23 12.71
N SER A 31 36.32 -12.38 13.92
CA SER A 31 35.56 -12.84 15.09
C SER A 31 34.38 -11.92 15.42
N GLN A 32 34.41 -10.66 14.99
CA GLN A 32 33.29 -9.71 15.12
C GLN A 32 32.07 -10.10 14.26
N GLY A 33 32.25 -10.92 13.23
CA GLY A 33 31.15 -11.46 12.43
C GLY A 33 30.32 -12.54 13.14
N TYR A 34 30.82 -13.06 14.26
CA TYR A 34 30.19 -14.12 15.05
C TYR A 34 29.72 -13.56 16.40
N GLN A 35 28.61 -12.82 16.36
CA GLN A 35 27.99 -12.29 17.57
C GLN A 35 27.44 -13.42 18.45
N LYS A 36 27.68 -13.31 19.76
CA LYS A 36 27.13 -14.25 20.75
C LYS A 36 25.61 -14.14 20.81
N TYR A 37 24.93 -15.28 20.87
CA TYR A 37 23.48 -15.33 21.04
C TYR A 37 23.08 -14.80 22.40
N GLN A 38 22.14 -13.85 22.43
CA GLN A 38 21.45 -13.43 23.63
C GLN A 38 20.13 -14.19 23.74
N ALA A 39 19.39 -13.93 24.82
CA ALA A 39 18.09 -14.58 25.07
C ALA A 39 17.12 -14.45 23.88
N ARG A 40 17.14 -13.32 23.16
CA ARG A 40 16.28 -13.11 21.99
C ARG A 40 16.68 -13.96 20.79
N GLU A 41 17.97 -14.07 20.52
CA GLU A 41 18.53 -14.89 19.44
C GLU A 41 18.32 -16.39 19.71
N LEU A 42 18.48 -16.83 20.97
CA LEU A 42 18.17 -18.20 21.37
C LEU A 42 16.70 -18.52 21.14
N LYS A 43 15.79 -17.63 21.55
CA LYS A 43 14.35 -17.79 21.28
C LYS A 43 14.04 -17.87 19.79
N LEU A 44 14.65 -17.01 18.97
CA LEU A 44 14.48 -17.05 17.51
C LEU A 44 14.97 -18.37 16.91
N MET A 45 16.08 -18.88 17.43
CA MET A 45 16.65 -20.17 17.01
C MET A 45 15.71 -21.33 17.38
N ASP A 46 15.12 -21.34 18.56
CA ASP A 46 14.13 -22.35 18.97
C ASP A 46 12.88 -22.31 18.09
N GLU A 47 12.35 -21.10 17.81
CA GLU A 47 11.23 -20.89 16.89
C GLU A 47 11.56 -21.39 15.47
N PHE A 48 12.78 -21.13 15.00
CA PHE A 48 13.26 -21.64 13.71
C PHE A 48 13.32 -23.17 13.66
N PHE A 49 13.89 -23.82 14.67
CA PHE A 49 13.98 -25.28 14.72
C PHE A 49 12.62 -25.94 14.81
N LYS A 50 11.70 -25.39 15.60
CA LYS A 50 10.33 -25.88 15.68
C LYS A 50 9.63 -25.81 14.32
N LEU A 51 9.75 -24.68 13.61
CA LEU A 51 9.17 -24.55 12.27
C LEU A 51 9.81 -25.53 11.28
N LYS A 52 11.12 -25.79 11.40
CA LYS A 52 11.84 -26.78 10.58
C LYS A 52 11.31 -28.20 10.81
N GLU A 53 11.04 -28.57 12.06
CA GLU A 53 10.43 -29.86 12.40
C GLU A 53 9.01 -29.96 11.85
N GLU A 54 8.19 -28.92 12.02
CA GLU A 54 6.84 -28.86 11.46
C GLU A 54 6.82 -28.97 9.92
N ILE A 55 7.80 -28.35 9.24
CA ILE A 55 7.97 -28.48 7.79
C ILE A 55 8.36 -29.90 7.42
N HIS A 56 9.30 -30.52 8.13
CA HIS A 56 9.70 -31.89 7.89
C HIS A 56 8.53 -32.86 8.05
N ASN A 57 7.74 -32.72 9.11
CA ASN A 57 6.56 -33.54 9.36
C ASN A 57 5.51 -33.36 8.25
N ALA A 58 5.27 -32.13 7.78
CA ALA A 58 4.37 -31.86 6.66
C ALA A 58 4.88 -32.46 5.33
N LEU A 59 6.19 -32.49 5.10
CA LEU A 59 6.78 -33.16 3.94
C LEU A 59 6.63 -34.68 4.00
N CYS A 60 6.76 -35.26 5.20
CA CYS A 60 6.57 -36.69 5.44
C CYS A 60 5.09 -37.12 5.35
N ASP A 61 4.16 -36.23 5.66
CA ASP A 61 2.73 -36.45 5.51
C ASP A 61 2.26 -36.11 4.09
N SER A 62 2.34 -37.09 3.19
CA SER A 62 1.80 -37.00 1.83
C SER A 62 2.30 -35.78 1.02
N ILE A 63 3.46 -35.22 1.38
CA ILE A 63 4.03 -34.00 0.79
C ILE A 63 3.01 -32.85 0.84
N ASP A 64 2.55 -32.47 2.03
CA ASP A 64 1.66 -31.34 2.24
C ASP A 64 2.36 -30.00 1.97
N THR A 65 2.47 -29.67 0.68
CA THR A 65 3.06 -28.42 0.19
C THR A 65 2.32 -27.18 0.70
N ARG A 66 1.01 -27.26 0.97
CA ARG A 66 0.25 -26.12 1.49
C ARG A 66 0.76 -25.75 2.88
N THR A 67 0.82 -26.71 3.78
CA THR A 67 1.34 -26.48 5.13
C THR A 67 2.79 -26.01 5.07
N VAL A 68 3.64 -26.60 4.22
CA VAL A 68 5.04 -26.16 4.08
C VAL A 68 5.12 -24.68 3.67
N MET A 69 4.34 -24.25 2.67
CA MET A 69 4.33 -22.85 2.22
C MET A 69 3.84 -21.88 3.30
N GLU A 70 2.86 -22.28 4.11
CA GLU A 70 2.42 -21.52 5.27
C GLU A 70 3.53 -21.39 6.33
N LYS A 71 4.28 -22.47 6.59
CA LYS A 71 5.42 -22.43 7.53
C LYS A 71 6.59 -21.62 6.99
N ILE A 72 6.88 -21.65 5.68
CA ILE A 72 7.86 -20.75 5.04
C ILE A 72 7.47 -19.29 5.25
N THR A 73 6.19 -18.96 5.06
CA THR A 73 5.69 -17.60 5.31
C THR A 73 5.90 -17.18 6.78
N LYS A 74 5.69 -18.11 7.71
CA LYS A 74 5.98 -17.89 9.14
C LYS A 74 7.48 -17.68 9.42
N LEU A 75 8.36 -18.44 8.76
CA LEU A 75 9.82 -18.24 8.85
C LEU A 75 10.23 -16.83 8.41
N VAL A 76 9.68 -16.36 7.29
CA VAL A 76 9.90 -14.99 6.81
C VAL A 76 9.37 -13.97 7.82
N ALA A 77 8.18 -14.21 8.39
CA ALA A 77 7.57 -13.31 9.37
C ALA A 77 8.40 -13.17 10.65
N ILE A 78 8.89 -14.27 11.24
CA ILE A 78 9.73 -14.21 12.46
C ILE A 78 11.08 -13.55 12.19
N GLY A 79 11.66 -13.76 11.00
CA GLY A 79 12.90 -13.11 10.58
C GLY A 79 12.72 -11.60 10.43
N ASN A 80 11.66 -11.16 9.74
CA ASN A 80 11.32 -9.74 9.60
C ASN A 80 11.00 -9.08 10.94
N ALA A 81 10.28 -9.77 11.83
CA ALA A 81 10.00 -9.27 13.17
C ALA A 81 11.30 -9.00 13.94
N TYR A 82 12.23 -9.95 13.94
CA TYR A 82 13.53 -9.79 14.57
C TYR A 82 14.35 -8.63 13.97
N ILE A 83 14.39 -8.50 12.63
CA ILE A 83 15.08 -7.38 11.97
C ILE A 83 14.48 -6.04 12.40
N ASN A 84 13.16 -5.94 12.45
CA ASN A 84 12.47 -4.70 12.83
C ASN A 84 12.61 -4.37 14.31
N GLU A 85 12.65 -5.36 15.19
CA GLU A 85 12.99 -5.18 16.60
C GLU A 85 14.38 -4.57 16.75
N LYS A 86 15.38 -5.13 16.05
CA LYS A 86 16.77 -4.67 16.11
C LYS A 86 17.00 -3.29 15.48
N ASP A 87 16.31 -2.99 14.39
CA ASP A 87 16.32 -1.65 13.77
C ASP A 87 15.76 -0.58 14.72
N LYS A 88 14.70 -0.90 15.48
CA LYS A 88 14.15 0.00 16.52
C LYS A 88 15.10 0.19 17.71
N GLU A 89 15.83 -0.86 18.08
CA GLU A 89 16.84 -0.80 19.15
C GLU A 89 18.11 -0.03 18.70
N GLY A 90 18.28 0.19 17.39
CA GLY A 90 19.49 0.81 16.83
C GLY A 90 20.72 -0.07 16.91
N VAL A 91 20.54 -1.40 16.99
CA VAL A 91 21.62 -2.39 17.16
C VAL A 91 21.64 -3.31 15.94
N PRO A 92 22.82 -3.69 15.41
CA PRO A 92 22.88 -4.63 14.30
C PRO A 92 22.33 -6.00 14.70
N PRO A 93 21.48 -6.63 13.87
CA PRO A 93 20.96 -7.97 14.13
C PRO A 93 22.06 -9.03 13.98
N ASN A 94 21.84 -10.20 14.60
CA ASN A 94 22.71 -11.35 14.39
C ASN A 94 22.50 -11.94 12.99
N CYS A 95 23.42 -11.63 12.08
CA CYS A 95 23.32 -12.02 10.67
C CYS A 95 23.37 -13.53 10.44
N LEU A 96 23.98 -14.31 11.34
CA LEU A 96 24.13 -15.75 11.14
C LEU A 96 22.78 -16.48 11.22
N ILE A 97 21.93 -16.09 12.17
CA ILE A 97 20.59 -16.70 12.31
C ILE A 97 19.73 -16.35 11.09
N LEU A 98 19.77 -15.08 10.66
CA LEU A 98 19.06 -14.62 9.47
C LEU A 98 19.54 -15.34 8.19
N ARG A 99 20.86 -15.51 8.05
CA ARG A 99 21.46 -16.31 6.97
C ARG A 99 20.95 -17.74 6.98
N ASN A 100 20.92 -18.39 8.14
CA ASN A 100 20.46 -19.76 8.27
C ASN A 100 18.99 -19.92 7.86
N ILE A 101 18.12 -19.00 8.30
CA ILE A 101 16.70 -18.97 7.90
C ILE A 101 16.59 -18.80 6.37
N ALA A 102 17.27 -17.79 5.82
CA ALA A 102 17.22 -17.50 4.39
C ALA A 102 17.79 -18.65 3.53
N SER A 103 18.89 -19.26 3.94
CA SER A 103 19.49 -20.41 3.26
C SER A 103 18.57 -21.62 3.29
N TYR A 104 17.88 -21.86 4.42
CA TYR A 104 16.92 -22.96 4.53
C TYR A 104 15.70 -22.77 3.64
N ILE A 105 15.14 -21.55 3.57
CA ILE A 105 14.03 -21.25 2.64
C ILE A 105 14.50 -21.45 1.20
N THR A 106 15.70 -20.96 0.85
CA THR A 106 16.27 -21.14 -0.49
C THR A 106 16.42 -22.62 -0.83
N TRP A 107 16.92 -23.44 0.09
CA TRP A 107 17.03 -24.89 -0.07
C TRP A 107 15.67 -25.57 -0.28
N LEU A 108 14.61 -25.14 0.42
CA LEU A 108 13.25 -25.64 0.20
C LEU A 108 12.76 -25.31 -1.20
N LEU A 109 12.96 -24.07 -1.67
CA LEU A 109 12.59 -23.64 -3.02
C LEU A 109 13.37 -24.41 -4.10
N GLN A 110 14.65 -24.70 -3.87
CA GLN A 110 15.46 -25.58 -4.74
C GLN A 110 14.94 -27.02 -4.75
N THR A 111 14.52 -27.54 -3.58
CA THR A 111 13.96 -28.89 -3.46
C THR A 111 12.64 -29.01 -4.20
N PHE A 112 11.81 -27.98 -4.18
CA PHE A 112 10.58 -27.90 -4.98
C PHE A 112 10.82 -27.58 -6.46
N GLY A 113 12.06 -27.34 -6.88
CA GLY A 113 12.41 -27.05 -8.27
C GLY A 113 12.06 -25.63 -8.73
N ALA A 114 11.79 -24.70 -7.81
CA ALA A 114 11.48 -23.31 -8.12
C ALA A 114 12.73 -22.45 -8.41
N ILE A 115 13.91 -22.87 -7.94
CA ILE A 115 15.17 -22.11 -8.05
C ILE A 115 16.32 -23.06 -8.43
N PRO A 116 17.30 -22.64 -9.25
CA PRO A 116 18.50 -23.43 -9.54
C PRO A 116 19.37 -23.70 -8.30
N LYS A 117 20.05 -24.86 -8.28
CA LYS A 117 20.87 -25.33 -7.14
C LYS A 117 22.14 -24.50 -6.87
N GLN A 118 22.56 -23.66 -7.80
CA GLN A 118 23.83 -22.91 -7.74
C GLN A 118 23.69 -21.54 -7.04
N HIS A 119 22.50 -21.20 -6.54
CA HIS A 119 22.24 -19.90 -5.93
C HIS A 119 22.35 -19.97 -4.39
N GLU A 120 23.10 -19.04 -3.78
CA GLU A 120 23.34 -19.06 -2.32
C GLU A 120 22.08 -18.68 -1.52
N ILE A 121 21.49 -17.51 -1.78
CA ILE A 121 20.33 -16.99 -1.02
C ILE A 121 19.37 -16.27 -1.95
N GLY A 122 18.13 -16.74 -2.00
CA GLY A 122 17.01 -16.08 -2.66
C GLY A 122 16.83 -16.38 -4.14
N PHE A 123 16.00 -15.58 -4.80
CA PHE A 123 15.68 -15.72 -6.22
C PHE A 123 16.80 -15.17 -7.11
N PRO A 124 17.12 -15.82 -8.24
CA PRO A 124 18.06 -15.29 -9.22
C PRO A 124 17.48 -14.04 -9.89
N ILE A 125 18.34 -13.06 -10.15
CA ILE A 125 18.02 -11.91 -10.99
C ILE A 125 18.05 -12.41 -12.44
N GLU A 126 16.92 -12.36 -13.15
CA GLU A 126 16.82 -12.77 -14.54
C GLU A 126 17.46 -11.70 -15.43
N SER A 127 18.71 -11.92 -15.84
CA SER A 127 19.31 -11.12 -16.90
C SER A 127 18.70 -11.52 -18.24
N SER A 128 18.06 -10.58 -18.92
CA SER A 128 17.36 -10.74 -20.21
C SER A 128 18.25 -11.10 -21.42
N HIS A 129 19.43 -11.66 -21.18
CA HIS A 129 20.27 -12.28 -22.20
C HIS A 129 20.82 -13.62 -21.69
N ASP A 130 20.38 -14.67 -22.39
CA ASP A 130 20.94 -16.01 -22.40
C ASP A 130 20.68 -16.91 -21.18
N ALA A 131 19.56 -17.64 -21.25
CA ALA A 131 19.13 -18.67 -20.29
C ALA A 131 20.05 -19.92 -20.25
N THR A 132 21.22 -19.90 -20.90
CA THR A 132 22.14 -21.05 -20.98
C THR A 132 23.38 -20.95 -20.08
N SER A 133 23.60 -19.84 -19.37
CA SER A 133 24.79 -19.64 -18.54
C SER A 133 24.46 -19.24 -17.11
N GLY A 134 24.17 -20.23 -16.25
CA GLY A 134 23.84 -20.07 -14.82
C GLY A 134 24.97 -19.54 -13.91
N ILE A 135 25.91 -18.75 -14.43
CA ILE A 135 27.14 -18.29 -13.75
C ILE A 135 27.21 -16.74 -13.67
N GLY A 136 26.32 -16.00 -14.34
CA GLY A 136 26.48 -14.54 -14.51
C GLY A 136 25.95 -13.64 -13.38
N SER A 137 24.87 -14.04 -12.68
CA SER A 137 24.11 -13.13 -11.80
C SER A 137 24.86 -12.76 -10.50
N SER A 138 25.52 -13.73 -9.85
CA SER A 138 26.32 -13.50 -8.63
C SER A 138 27.56 -12.63 -8.88
N ASN A 139 28.14 -12.72 -10.08
CA ASN A 139 29.28 -11.91 -10.49
C ASN A 139 28.90 -10.45 -10.72
N LEU A 140 27.73 -10.19 -11.31
CA LEU A 140 27.24 -8.83 -11.49
C LEU A 140 26.95 -8.16 -10.15
N GLU A 141 26.19 -8.81 -9.26
CA GLU A 141 25.90 -8.31 -7.91
C GLU A 141 27.21 -7.97 -7.18
N THR A 142 28.16 -8.90 -7.12
CA THR A 142 29.45 -8.68 -6.45
C THR A 142 30.23 -7.50 -7.05
N THR A 143 30.14 -7.30 -8.36
CA THR A 143 30.86 -6.22 -9.07
C THR A 143 30.23 -4.85 -8.83
N VAL A 144 28.90 -4.73 -8.88
CA VAL A 144 28.21 -3.43 -8.82
C VAL A 144 27.94 -2.95 -7.39
N MET A 145 27.79 -3.88 -6.44
CA MET A 145 27.42 -3.55 -5.06
C MET A 145 28.36 -2.55 -4.34
N PRO A 146 29.70 -2.60 -4.49
CA PRO A 146 30.58 -1.60 -3.89
C PRO A 146 30.28 -0.18 -4.38
N TYR A 147 30.03 -0.01 -5.69
CA TYR A 147 29.70 1.29 -6.28
C TYR A 147 28.34 1.79 -5.81
N LEU A 148 27.34 0.92 -5.74
CA LEU A 148 26.01 1.27 -5.25
C LEU A 148 26.02 1.64 -3.76
N THR A 149 26.85 0.95 -2.97
CA THR A 149 27.04 1.28 -1.54
C THR A 149 27.66 2.67 -1.39
N ALA A 150 28.74 2.94 -2.13
CA ALA A 150 29.38 4.26 -2.12
C ALA A 150 28.42 5.39 -2.58
N LEU A 151 27.59 5.12 -3.60
CA LEU A 151 26.58 6.05 -4.08
C LEU A 151 25.49 6.30 -3.03
N ALA A 152 25.00 5.25 -2.36
CA ALA A 152 23.99 5.37 -1.32
C ALA A 152 24.51 6.18 -0.12
N GLU A 153 25.74 5.94 0.32
CA GLU A 153 26.38 6.73 1.37
C GLU A 153 26.61 8.18 0.97
N PHE A 154 27.03 8.43 -0.27
CA PHE A 154 27.17 9.79 -0.80
C PHE A 154 25.84 10.53 -0.80
N ARG A 155 24.77 9.89 -1.32
CA ARG A 155 23.41 10.45 -1.32
C ARG A 155 22.96 10.78 0.10
N GLU A 156 23.15 9.89 1.08
CA GLU A 156 22.67 10.14 2.44
C GLU A 156 23.38 11.35 3.06
N ARG A 157 24.72 11.47 2.92
CA ARG A 157 25.46 12.65 3.39
C ARG A 157 24.98 13.94 2.72
N VAL A 158 24.76 13.92 1.40
CA VAL A 158 24.22 15.07 0.65
C VAL A 158 22.82 15.44 1.15
N ARG A 159 21.98 14.44 1.41
CA ARG A 159 20.62 14.61 1.91
C ARG A 159 20.59 15.19 3.33
N GLU A 160 21.47 14.75 4.22
CA GLU A 160 21.63 15.32 5.56
C GLU A 160 21.99 16.81 5.49
N ILE A 161 23.03 17.16 4.71
CA ILE A 161 23.44 18.55 4.50
C ILE A 161 22.29 19.38 3.91
N ALA A 162 21.57 18.84 2.92
CA ALA A 162 20.45 19.54 2.29
C ALA A 162 19.27 19.77 3.25
N LYS A 163 18.99 18.83 4.18
CA LYS A 163 17.97 19.04 5.23
C LYS A 163 18.38 20.14 6.20
N ASP A 164 19.62 20.12 6.66
CA ASP A 164 20.15 21.10 7.62
C ASP A 164 20.14 22.51 7.01
N GLN A 165 20.53 22.62 5.74
CA GLN A 165 20.54 23.88 4.99
C GLN A 165 19.18 24.22 4.36
N LYS A 166 18.17 23.34 4.50
CA LYS A 166 16.82 23.48 3.91
C LYS A 166 16.82 23.70 2.39
N VAL A 167 17.75 23.08 1.67
CA VAL A 167 17.89 23.20 0.21
C VAL A 167 16.98 22.18 -0.48
N ILE A 168 15.73 22.60 -0.75
CA ILE A 168 14.68 21.74 -1.31
C ILE A 168 15.08 21.10 -2.64
N LYS A 169 15.71 21.85 -3.55
CA LYS A 169 16.11 21.34 -4.88
C LYS A 169 17.07 20.16 -4.83
N ILE A 170 17.97 20.12 -3.84
CA ILE A 170 18.90 18.99 -3.68
C ILE A 170 18.14 17.76 -3.18
N LEU A 171 17.15 17.95 -2.31
CA LEU A 171 16.28 16.86 -1.85
C LEU A 171 15.45 16.30 -3.02
N GLU A 172 14.90 17.17 -3.87
CA GLU A 172 14.17 16.79 -5.09
C GLU A 172 15.06 15.96 -6.04
N GLU A 173 16.33 16.35 -6.26
CA GLU A 173 17.26 15.55 -7.07
C GLU A 173 17.65 14.22 -6.40
N CYS A 174 17.77 14.18 -5.06
CA CYS A 174 18.01 12.94 -4.33
C CYS A 174 16.82 11.97 -4.43
N ASP A 175 15.60 12.49 -4.46
CA ASP A 175 14.36 11.73 -4.63
C ASP A 175 14.21 11.26 -6.08
N ARG A 176 14.52 12.11 -7.07
CA ARG A 176 14.58 11.72 -8.49
C ARG A 176 15.57 10.58 -8.74
N LEU A 177 16.76 10.64 -8.16
CA LEU A 177 17.74 9.56 -8.27
C LEU A 177 17.20 8.25 -7.68
N ARG A 178 16.51 8.33 -6.53
CA ARG A 178 15.98 7.17 -5.81
C ARG A 178 14.77 6.52 -6.49
N ASP A 179 13.81 7.34 -6.94
CA ASP A 179 12.47 6.89 -7.31
C ASP A 179 12.31 6.74 -8.84
N GLU A 180 13.17 7.37 -9.64
CA GLU A 180 13.09 7.33 -11.11
C GLU A 180 14.33 6.68 -11.73
N VAL A 181 15.53 7.22 -11.46
CA VAL A 181 16.74 6.83 -12.18
C VAL A 181 17.24 5.43 -11.78
N LEU A 182 17.40 5.18 -10.48
CA LEU A 182 17.92 3.89 -9.99
C LEU A 182 16.96 2.71 -10.28
N PRO A 183 15.63 2.86 -10.17
CA PRO A 183 14.70 1.79 -10.54
C PRO A 183 14.78 1.37 -12.01
N GLU A 184 15.04 2.31 -12.93
CA GLU A 184 15.29 1.99 -14.35
C GLU A 184 16.53 1.12 -14.57
N LEU A 185 17.47 1.15 -13.62
CA LEU A 185 18.69 0.36 -13.62
C LEU A 185 18.58 -0.93 -12.78
N GLY A 186 17.39 -1.26 -12.25
CA GLY A 186 17.22 -2.44 -11.40
C GLY A 186 17.75 -2.25 -9.97
N VAL A 187 17.85 -1.00 -9.49
CA VAL A 187 18.34 -0.67 -8.15
C VAL A 187 17.24 0.00 -7.36
N ARG A 188 16.93 -0.51 -6.17
CA ARG A 188 16.01 0.12 -5.22
C ARG A 188 16.75 0.58 -3.97
N LEU A 189 16.58 1.86 -3.63
CA LEU A 189 17.06 2.43 -2.37
C LEU A 189 15.90 2.60 -1.38
N GLU A 190 16.06 2.03 -0.19
CA GLU A 190 15.09 2.13 0.89
C GLU A 190 15.70 2.80 2.12
N ASP A 191 15.28 4.03 2.40
CA ASP A 191 15.73 4.75 3.60
C ASP A 191 15.13 4.11 4.86
N ARG A 192 15.97 3.51 5.72
CA ARG A 192 15.59 3.04 7.05
C ARG A 192 16.06 4.00 8.13
N THR A 193 15.62 3.78 9.36
CA THR A 193 15.92 4.62 10.54
C THR A 193 17.42 4.80 10.78
N MET A 194 18.23 3.77 10.51
CA MET A 194 19.67 3.88 10.67
C MET A 194 20.38 4.29 9.39
N GLN A 195 20.05 3.66 8.25
CA GLN A 195 20.77 3.84 6.98
C GLN A 195 19.92 3.44 5.77
N THR A 196 20.30 3.90 4.58
CA THR A 196 19.71 3.48 3.30
C THR A 196 20.08 2.03 2.97
N CYS A 197 19.09 1.20 2.65
CA CYS A 197 19.19 -0.17 2.17
C CYS A 197 19.31 -0.20 0.64
N VAL A 198 20.28 -0.96 0.11
CA VAL A 198 20.50 -1.11 -1.32
C VAL A 198 20.02 -2.49 -1.76
N LYS A 199 19.02 -2.54 -2.64
CA LYS A 199 18.47 -3.79 -3.17
C LYS A 199 18.61 -3.83 -4.68
N LEU A 200 19.13 -4.94 -5.21
CA LEU A 200 19.13 -5.24 -6.64
C LEU A 200 17.88 -6.05 -6.96
N VAL A 201 17.11 -5.57 -7.93
CA VAL A 201 15.84 -6.16 -8.35
C VAL A 201 15.76 -6.08 -9.86
N ASP A 202 15.13 -7.05 -10.50
CA ASP A 202 14.91 -7.00 -11.95
C ASP A 202 14.19 -5.71 -12.35
N ARG A 203 14.74 -5.03 -13.36
CA ARG A 203 14.17 -3.79 -13.92
C ARG A 203 12.70 -3.97 -14.26
N GLU A 204 12.34 -5.08 -14.92
CA GLU A 204 10.96 -5.35 -15.33
C GLU A 204 10.01 -5.43 -14.12
N THR A 205 10.46 -6.05 -13.03
CA THR A 205 9.70 -6.13 -11.78
C THR A 205 9.50 -4.75 -11.19
N LEU A 206 10.55 -3.91 -11.14
CA LEU A 206 10.44 -2.54 -10.64
C LEU A 206 9.50 -1.67 -11.49
N MET A 207 9.59 -1.78 -12.82
CA MET A 207 8.73 -1.01 -13.73
C MET A 207 7.27 -1.44 -13.60
N ARG A 208 7.00 -2.74 -13.51
CA ARG A 208 5.64 -3.27 -13.31
C ARG A 208 5.05 -2.80 -11.98
N GLU A 209 5.83 -2.81 -10.91
CA GLU A 209 5.39 -2.30 -9.61
C GLU A 209 5.15 -0.78 -9.62
N ALA A 210 6.01 -0.02 -10.32
CA ALA A 210 5.85 1.42 -10.48
C ALA A 210 4.58 1.77 -11.26
N GLU A 211 4.29 1.04 -12.34
CA GLU A 211 3.07 1.20 -13.13
C GLU A 211 1.82 0.84 -12.31
N GLN A 212 1.84 -0.29 -11.59
CA GLN A 212 0.75 -0.67 -10.69
C GLN A 212 0.49 0.38 -9.60
N LYS A 213 1.56 0.94 -9.02
CA LYS A 213 1.45 2.00 -8.00
C LYS A 213 0.87 3.29 -8.59
N LYS A 214 1.32 3.71 -9.78
CA LYS A 214 0.77 4.87 -10.51
C LYS A 214 -0.70 4.66 -10.86
N ALA A 215 -1.08 3.48 -11.33
CA ALA A 215 -2.47 3.13 -11.63
C ALA A 215 -3.35 3.16 -10.37
N ALA A 216 -2.89 2.58 -9.27
CA ALA A 216 -3.61 2.58 -7.99
C ALA A 216 -3.76 4.01 -7.42
N GLU A 217 -2.73 4.84 -7.54
CA GLU A 217 -2.80 6.24 -7.12
C GLU A 217 -3.77 7.05 -7.99
N ALA A 218 -3.72 6.88 -9.31
CA ALA A 218 -4.67 7.52 -10.23
C ALA A 218 -6.12 7.10 -9.94
N GLN A 219 -6.36 5.81 -9.67
CA GLN A 219 -7.67 5.31 -9.26
C GLN A 219 -8.14 5.94 -7.94
N ARG A 220 -7.25 6.05 -6.93
CA ARG A 220 -7.57 6.67 -5.65
C ARG A 220 -7.91 8.16 -5.81
N ILE A 221 -7.18 8.88 -6.65
CA ILE A 221 -7.43 10.30 -6.94
C ILE A 221 -8.78 10.44 -7.67
N ALA A 222 -9.03 9.63 -8.69
CA ALA A 222 -10.29 9.64 -9.44
C ALA A 222 -11.50 9.29 -8.55
N GLU A 223 -11.38 8.28 -7.68
CA GLU A 223 -12.43 7.91 -6.73
C GLU A 223 -12.71 9.03 -5.72
N LYS A 224 -11.66 9.69 -5.23
CA LYS A 224 -11.80 10.85 -4.32
C LYS A 224 -12.49 12.02 -5.02
N GLU A 225 -12.15 12.29 -6.27
CA GLU A 225 -12.77 13.35 -7.07
C GLU A 225 -14.23 13.03 -7.40
N GLN A 226 -14.53 11.79 -7.80
CA GLN A 226 -15.91 11.35 -8.07
C GLN A 226 -16.78 11.47 -6.81
N LYS A 227 -16.29 11.01 -5.65
CA LYS A 227 -17.01 11.15 -4.38
C LYS A 227 -17.22 12.61 -3.99
N ALA A 228 -16.27 13.50 -4.30
CA ALA A 228 -16.42 14.93 -4.07
C ALA A 228 -17.50 15.55 -4.97
N ARG A 229 -17.51 15.20 -6.27
CA ARG A 229 -18.52 15.64 -7.23
C ARG A 229 -19.92 15.16 -6.86
N GLU A 230 -20.09 13.88 -6.52
CA GLU A 230 -21.39 13.35 -6.09
C GLU A 230 -21.91 14.00 -4.80
N ARG A 231 -21.02 14.34 -3.86
CA ARG A 231 -21.41 15.08 -2.66
C ARG A 231 -21.85 16.51 -2.99
N ALA A 232 -21.08 17.21 -3.83
CA ALA A 232 -21.41 18.55 -4.28
C ALA A 232 -22.74 18.58 -5.04
N GLU A 233 -23.01 17.61 -5.92
CA GLU A 233 -24.28 17.48 -6.65
C GLU A 233 -25.46 17.19 -5.71
N LYS A 234 -25.29 16.26 -4.76
CA LYS A 234 -26.33 15.96 -3.75
C LYS A 234 -26.61 17.17 -2.86
N GLU A 235 -25.60 17.94 -2.50
CA GLU A 235 -25.75 19.15 -1.71
C GLU A 235 -26.40 20.27 -2.53
N ALA A 236 -25.98 20.48 -3.78
CA ALA A 236 -26.60 21.42 -4.70
C ALA A 236 -28.07 21.07 -4.98
N ALA A 237 -28.40 19.80 -5.20
CA ALA A 237 -29.78 19.36 -5.39
C ALA A 237 -30.64 19.56 -4.13
N LYS A 238 -30.08 19.29 -2.93
CA LYS A 238 -30.76 19.58 -1.66
C LYS A 238 -30.96 21.08 -1.45
N ASN A 239 -29.98 21.91 -1.80
CA ASN A 239 -30.07 23.36 -1.67
C ASN A 239 -31.05 23.95 -2.69
N ALA A 240 -31.03 23.49 -3.94
CA ALA A 240 -32.00 23.87 -4.96
C ALA A 240 -33.42 23.51 -4.53
N LEU A 241 -33.62 22.31 -3.98
CA LEU A 241 -34.92 21.89 -3.45
C LEU A 241 -35.35 22.75 -2.24
N LYS A 242 -34.42 23.14 -1.36
CA LYS A 242 -34.71 24.05 -0.24
C LYS A 242 -35.02 25.49 -0.71
N ASN A 243 -34.52 25.90 -1.87
CA ASN A 243 -34.73 27.23 -2.45
C ASN A 243 -35.96 27.33 -3.37
N VAL A 244 -36.75 26.27 -3.55
CA VAL A 244 -38.04 26.37 -4.24
C VAL A 244 -39.02 27.14 -3.35
N SER A 245 -39.62 28.19 -3.90
CA SER A 245 -40.56 29.03 -3.13
C SER A 245 -41.78 28.20 -2.68
N PRO A 246 -42.31 28.43 -1.47
CA PRO A 246 -43.49 27.71 -0.98
C PRO A 246 -44.72 27.85 -1.88
N GLN A 247 -44.82 28.91 -2.69
CA GLN A 247 -45.92 29.13 -3.64
C GLN A 247 -45.82 28.28 -4.91
N GLU A 248 -44.62 27.78 -5.24
CA GLU A 248 -44.33 27.00 -6.45
C GLU A 248 -44.20 25.50 -6.17
N MET A 249 -44.14 25.10 -4.90
CA MET A 249 -43.89 23.71 -4.49
C MET A 249 -44.96 22.72 -4.97
N PHE A 250 -46.22 23.17 -5.13
CA PHE A 250 -47.32 22.35 -5.65
C PHE A 250 -47.57 22.57 -7.14
N LYS A 251 -46.82 23.48 -7.78
CA LYS A 251 -46.94 23.85 -9.20
C LYS A 251 -45.80 23.30 -10.05
N THR A 252 -44.80 22.67 -9.44
CA THR A 252 -43.61 22.14 -10.10
C THR A 252 -43.40 20.66 -9.78
N GLY A 253 -42.67 19.93 -10.64
CA GLY A 253 -42.34 18.52 -10.44
C GLY A 253 -43.52 17.56 -10.51
N ASP A 254 -43.43 16.43 -9.79
CA ASP A 254 -44.46 15.38 -9.82
C ASP A 254 -45.75 15.73 -9.06
N GLU A 255 -45.73 16.74 -8.20
CA GLU A 255 -46.92 17.25 -7.50
C GLU A 255 -47.82 18.07 -8.44
N ALA A 256 -47.26 18.77 -9.43
CA ALA A 256 -48.01 19.51 -10.43
C ALA A 256 -48.93 18.62 -11.27
N LYS A 257 -48.58 17.33 -11.42
CA LYS A 257 -49.38 16.33 -12.15
C LYS A 257 -50.62 15.87 -11.38
N LYS A 258 -50.71 16.18 -10.07
CA LYS A 258 -51.77 15.69 -9.17
C LYS A 258 -52.89 16.72 -8.95
N TYR A 259 -52.68 17.97 -9.35
CA TYR A 259 -53.54 19.10 -9.03
C TYR A 259 -53.74 20.01 -10.25
N SER A 260 -54.92 20.59 -10.39
CA SER A 260 -55.30 21.40 -11.57
C SER A 260 -55.47 22.88 -11.28
N ASN A 261 -55.88 23.25 -10.06
CA ASN A 261 -56.08 24.64 -9.63
C ASN A 261 -55.44 24.89 -8.27
N TRP A 262 -54.99 26.11 -8.03
CA TRP A 262 -54.34 26.56 -6.79
C TRP A 262 -54.95 27.87 -6.30
N ASP A 263 -54.89 28.12 -4.98
CA ASP A 263 -55.31 29.39 -4.39
C ASP A 263 -54.19 30.44 -4.41
N GLY A 264 -54.47 31.64 -3.88
CA GLY A 264 -53.53 32.77 -3.85
C GLY A 264 -52.25 32.53 -3.02
N GLN A 265 -52.20 31.46 -2.23
CA GLN A 265 -51.00 31.03 -1.49
C GLN A 265 -50.24 29.89 -2.22
N GLY A 266 -50.78 29.40 -3.35
CA GLY A 266 -50.21 28.32 -4.13
C GLY A 266 -50.60 26.92 -3.62
N ILE A 267 -51.64 26.80 -2.78
CA ILE A 267 -52.13 25.52 -2.25
C ILE A 267 -53.17 24.93 -3.21
N PRO A 268 -53.10 23.62 -3.54
CA PRO A 268 -54.07 22.99 -4.42
C PRO A 268 -55.53 23.10 -3.94
N THR A 269 -56.41 23.52 -4.84
CA THR A 269 -57.86 23.58 -4.62
C THR A 269 -58.60 22.46 -5.36
N HIS A 270 -58.06 21.98 -6.48
CA HIS A 270 -58.64 20.92 -7.29
C HIS A 270 -57.59 19.85 -7.61
N MET A 271 -58.02 18.59 -7.61
CA MET A 271 -57.26 17.43 -8.06
C MET A 271 -57.09 17.45 -9.60
N ALA A 272 -56.23 16.59 -10.15
CA ALA A 272 -55.96 16.52 -11.59
C ALA A 272 -57.21 16.15 -12.44
N ASP A 273 -58.19 15.49 -11.83
CA ASP A 273 -59.48 15.14 -12.44
C ASP A 273 -60.52 16.28 -12.40
N GLY A 274 -60.15 17.44 -11.84
CA GLY A 274 -61.02 18.60 -11.68
C GLY A 274 -61.95 18.52 -10.47
N GLN A 275 -61.83 17.51 -9.60
CA GLN A 275 -62.60 17.45 -8.35
C GLN A 275 -62.00 18.35 -7.27
N GLU A 276 -62.85 19.00 -6.47
CA GLU A 276 -62.40 19.78 -5.32
C GLU A 276 -61.66 18.91 -4.29
N VAL A 277 -60.51 19.41 -3.81
CA VAL A 277 -59.74 18.74 -2.78
C VAL A 277 -60.54 18.68 -1.48
N SER A 278 -60.74 17.49 -0.93
CA SER A 278 -61.51 17.30 0.31
C SER A 278 -60.94 18.11 1.49
N LYS A 279 -61.81 18.57 2.40
CA LYS A 279 -61.41 19.39 3.57
C LYS A 279 -60.28 18.76 4.41
N GLY A 280 -60.25 17.43 4.52
CA GLY A 280 -59.20 16.70 5.24
C GLY A 280 -57.86 16.69 4.51
N MET A 281 -57.88 16.59 3.18
CA MET A 281 -56.68 16.65 2.35
C MET A 281 -56.14 18.08 2.25
N ARG A 282 -57.02 19.08 2.17
CA ARG A 282 -56.64 20.50 2.16
C ARG A 282 -55.89 20.91 3.44
N LYS A 283 -56.38 20.51 4.62
CA LYS A 283 -55.66 20.73 5.89
C LYS A 283 -54.28 20.06 5.94
N LYS A 284 -54.12 18.89 5.30
CA LYS A 284 -52.80 18.23 5.21
C LYS A 284 -51.85 19.01 4.31
N LEU A 285 -52.33 19.51 3.17
CA LEU A 285 -51.55 20.33 2.23
C LEU A 285 -51.16 21.69 2.83
N GLU A 286 -52.07 22.35 3.56
CA GLU A 286 -51.78 23.58 4.32
C GLU A 286 -50.69 23.37 5.37
N LYS A 287 -50.76 22.27 6.14
CA LYS A 287 -49.73 21.95 7.14
C LYS A 287 -48.37 21.66 6.50
N LEU A 288 -48.36 20.99 5.34
CA LEU A 288 -47.15 20.73 4.56
C LEU A 288 -46.54 22.04 4.03
N TRP A 289 -47.40 22.93 3.51
CA TRP A 289 -47.02 24.27 3.03
C TRP A 289 -46.43 25.14 4.14
N GLU A 290 -47.07 25.22 5.31
CA GLU A 290 -46.55 26.01 6.44
C GLU A 290 -45.19 25.51 6.93
N THR A 291 -45.00 24.18 6.97
CA THR A 291 -43.73 23.58 7.38
C THR A 291 -42.63 23.99 6.39
N ARG A 292 -42.91 23.87 5.09
CA ARG A 292 -41.99 24.27 4.02
C ARG A 292 -41.67 25.76 4.03
N ARG A 293 -42.68 26.61 4.28
CA ARG A 293 -42.52 28.07 4.39
C ARG A 293 -41.60 28.45 5.55
N LYS A 294 -41.80 27.86 6.73
CA LYS A 294 -40.93 28.10 7.89
C LYS A 294 -39.48 27.68 7.63
N ASP A 295 -39.26 26.60 6.89
CA ASP A 295 -37.91 26.14 6.52
C ASP A 295 -37.27 27.05 5.45
N PHE A 296 -38.06 27.55 4.49
CA PHE A 296 -37.63 28.52 3.46
C PHE A 296 -37.28 29.89 4.08
N ASP A 297 -38.13 30.42 4.97
CA ASP A 297 -37.88 31.69 5.64
C ASP A 297 -36.62 31.65 6.50
N LYS A 298 -36.39 30.52 7.22
CA LYS A 298 -35.16 30.30 7.98
C LYS A 298 -33.92 30.27 7.08
N THR A 299 -33.99 29.63 5.92
CA THR A 299 -32.86 29.56 4.98
C THR A 299 -32.56 30.91 4.32
N GLN A 300 -33.58 31.70 3.97
CA GLN A 300 -33.43 33.08 3.49
C GLN A 300 -32.84 34.01 4.55
N SER A 301 -33.30 33.90 5.81
CA SER A 301 -32.77 34.72 6.92
C SER A 301 -31.31 34.41 7.27
N ASN A 302 -30.88 33.15 7.15
CA ASN A 302 -29.48 32.76 7.36
C ASN A 302 -28.59 33.07 6.15
N GLY A 303 -29.12 33.08 4.93
CA GLY A 303 -28.38 33.45 3.71
C GLY A 303 -28.14 34.96 3.55
N ALA A 304 -28.92 35.81 4.23
CA ALA A 304 -28.75 37.26 4.24
C ALA A 304 -27.78 37.78 5.33
N ALA A 305 -27.28 36.88 6.20
CA ALA A 305 -26.39 37.19 7.32
C ALA A 305 -24.96 36.63 7.16
N SER A 306 -24.61 36.12 5.97
CA SER A 306 -23.24 35.77 5.54
C SER A 306 -22.88 36.58 4.30
#